data_AF-A0A4Q5V9X7-F1
#
_entry.id   AF-A0A4Q5V9X7-F1
#
_cell.length_a   1.000
_cell.length_b   1.000
_cell.length_c   1.000
_cell.angle_alpha   90.00
_cell.angle_beta   90.00
_cell.angle_gamma   90.00
#
_symmetry.space_group_name_H-M   'P 1'
#
loop_
_entity.id
_entity.type
_entity.pdbx_description
1 polymer ?
#
loop_
_entity_poly.entity_id
_entity_poly.type
_entity_poly.pdbx_seq_one_letter_code
_entity_poly.pdbx_strand_id
1 'polypeptide(L)'
;MIIITAGKFGNAIGARVNELITVHTIDIQYIEEDFAAQFKRDFADEQHIVFASWRPYPEICEAIDNYCYAENKSWTMVELHGQRLTCGPTVIPGKGACYSCYKKRYLSHHRAPERELVLTNAYQKNPALGPEGYCMPMVELAATAIVDSLTRLTDHVGKVRVVDVLGGTVIEGEVIGIHACKKCGEKRTTPSHERFTEKLIPELAEVLE
;
A
#
# COMPACT_ATOMS: atom_id res chain seq x y z
N MET A 1 8.45 16.35 0.78
CA MET A 1 7.62 15.12 0.85
C MET A 1 6.27 15.48 0.26
N ILE A 2 5.62 14.53 -0.42
CA ILE A 2 4.31 14.75 -1.02
C ILE A 2 3.21 13.81 -0.51
N ILE A 3 2.00 14.36 -0.39
CA ILE A 3 0.76 13.63 -0.19
C ILE A 3 -0.10 13.76 -1.45
N ILE A 4 -0.38 12.63 -2.07
CA ILE A 4 -1.33 12.49 -3.15
C ILE A 4 -2.66 12.14 -2.52
N THR A 5 -3.69 12.88 -2.86
CA THR A 5 -5.01 12.80 -2.23
C THR A 5 -6.06 12.47 -3.28
N ALA A 6 -7.04 11.64 -2.92
CA ALA A 6 -8.18 11.34 -3.77
C ALA A 6 -9.47 11.49 -2.98
N GLY A 7 -10.39 12.30 -3.51
CA GLY A 7 -11.73 12.54 -2.96
C GLY A 7 -11.74 13.30 -1.64
N LYS A 8 -12.95 13.57 -1.12
CA LYS A 8 -13.15 14.46 0.05
C LYS A 8 -12.38 13.99 1.29
N PHE A 9 -12.28 12.68 1.52
CA PHE A 9 -11.53 12.12 2.65
C PHE A 9 -10.02 12.30 2.49
N GLY A 10 -9.46 11.99 1.31
CA GLY A 10 -8.04 12.21 1.02
C GLY A 10 -7.66 13.68 1.17
N ASN A 11 -8.49 14.59 0.64
CA ASN A 11 -8.27 16.03 0.73
C ASN A 11 -8.29 16.52 2.19
N ALA A 12 -9.20 15.99 3.01
CA ALA A 12 -9.25 16.31 4.44
C ALA A 12 -8.01 15.83 5.19
N ILE A 13 -7.48 14.65 4.85
CA ILE A 13 -6.19 14.18 5.37
C ILE A 13 -5.06 15.12 4.95
N GLY A 14 -4.97 15.49 3.68
CA GLY A 14 -3.94 16.39 3.17
C GLY A 14 -3.95 17.75 3.89
N ALA A 15 -5.14 18.33 4.08
CA ALA A 15 -5.30 19.56 4.86
C ALA A 15 -4.84 19.37 6.31
N ARG A 16 -5.27 18.28 6.96
CA ARG A 16 -4.93 18.02 8.36
C ARG A 16 -3.45 17.75 8.58
N VAL A 17 -2.80 17.01 7.68
CA VAL A 17 -1.35 16.78 7.77
C VAL A 17 -0.58 18.09 7.59
N ASN A 18 -1.02 18.98 6.69
CA ASN A 18 -0.41 20.31 6.52
C ASN A 18 -0.47 21.19 7.77
N GLU A 19 -1.47 21.01 8.62
CA GLU A 19 -1.53 21.70 9.93
C GLU A 19 -0.50 21.15 10.93
N LEU A 20 -0.08 19.89 10.77
CA LEU A 20 0.87 19.22 11.66
C LEU A 20 2.31 19.38 11.17
N ILE A 21 2.53 19.26 9.86
CA ILE A 21 3.83 19.34 9.19
C ILE A 21 3.65 19.92 7.78
N THR A 22 4.58 20.77 7.33
CA THR A 22 4.52 21.33 5.98
C THR A 22 4.80 20.26 4.92
N VAL A 23 3.84 20.03 4.02
CA VAL A 23 3.95 19.01 2.96
C VAL A 23 3.40 19.54 1.64
N HIS A 24 3.89 19.01 0.53
CA HIS A 24 3.23 19.26 -0.75
C HIS A 24 2.00 18.35 -0.85
N THR A 25 0.86 18.89 -1.28
CA THR A 25 -0.38 18.12 -1.44
C THR A 25 -0.93 18.28 -2.84
N ILE A 26 -1.30 17.17 -3.47
CA ILE A 26 -1.90 17.15 -4.80
C ILE A 26 -3.17 16.33 -4.76
N ASP A 27 -4.26 16.91 -5.25
CA ASP A 27 -5.54 16.21 -5.44
C ASP A 27 -5.55 15.59 -6.84
N ILE A 28 -5.77 14.28 -6.90
CA ILE A 28 -5.97 13.55 -8.13
C ILE A 28 -7.46 13.25 -8.29
N GLN A 29 -8.10 13.98 -9.19
CA GLN A 29 -9.51 13.73 -9.51
C GLN A 29 -9.66 12.53 -10.46
N TYR A 30 -8.68 12.31 -11.35
CA TYR A 30 -8.66 11.22 -12.33
C TYR A 30 -7.23 10.78 -12.66
N ILE A 31 -7.06 9.53 -13.11
CA ILE A 31 -5.80 9.05 -13.70
C ILE A 31 -5.79 9.51 -15.15
N GLU A 32 -4.96 10.49 -15.49
CA GLU A 32 -4.70 10.82 -16.89
C GLU A 32 -3.88 9.68 -17.55
N GLU A 33 -4.03 9.47 -18.85
CA GLU A 33 -3.30 8.42 -19.59
C GLU A 33 -1.77 8.51 -19.40
N ASP A 34 -1.25 9.69 -19.07
CA ASP A 34 0.18 9.94 -18.83
C ASP A 34 0.55 10.16 -17.34
N PHE A 35 -0.29 9.68 -16.42
CA PHE A 35 -0.07 9.84 -14.97
C PHE A 35 1.35 9.46 -14.56
N ALA A 36 1.91 8.37 -15.11
CA ALA A 36 3.26 7.92 -14.77
C ALA A 36 4.38 8.88 -15.23
N ALA A 37 4.26 9.54 -16.39
CA ALA A 37 5.29 10.49 -16.82
C ALA A 37 5.12 11.84 -16.13
N GLN A 38 3.89 12.27 -15.87
CA GLN A 38 3.62 13.42 -15.03
C GLN A 38 4.21 13.21 -13.63
N PHE A 39 3.98 12.03 -13.04
CA PHE A 39 4.53 11.64 -11.74
C PHE A 39 6.06 11.78 -11.66
N LYS A 40 6.75 11.34 -12.72
CA LYS A 40 8.22 11.46 -12.80
C LYS A 40 8.69 12.90 -12.79
N ARG A 41 8.00 13.79 -13.49
CA ARG A 41 8.36 15.23 -13.56
C ARG A 41 8.08 15.93 -12.25
N ASP A 42 6.87 15.73 -11.72
CA ASP A 42 6.37 16.54 -10.62
C ASP A 42 6.98 16.11 -9.27
N PHE A 43 7.48 14.86 -9.15
CA PHE A 43 7.92 14.27 -7.88
C PHE A 43 9.36 13.78 -7.88
N ALA A 44 10.19 14.24 -8.82
CA ALA A 44 11.59 13.82 -8.96
C ALA A 44 12.40 13.99 -7.67
N ASP A 45 12.17 15.05 -6.90
CA ASP A 45 12.95 15.35 -5.69
C ASP A 45 12.43 14.65 -4.43
N GLU A 46 11.24 14.04 -4.50
CA GLU A 46 10.55 13.53 -3.31
C GLU A 46 11.04 12.15 -2.88
N GLN A 47 11.45 12.01 -1.61
CA GLN A 47 11.99 10.76 -1.05
C GLN A 47 10.93 9.82 -0.46
N HIS A 48 9.81 10.40 -0.06
CA HIS A 48 8.66 9.68 0.47
C HIS A 48 7.37 10.22 -0.14
N ILE A 49 6.48 9.30 -0.50
CA ILE A 49 5.19 9.60 -1.12
C ILE A 49 4.08 9.00 -0.26
N VAL A 50 3.08 9.78 0.08
CA VAL A 50 1.87 9.27 0.73
C VAL A 50 0.74 9.29 -0.27
N PHE A 51 -0.07 8.22 -0.31
CA PHE A 51 -1.30 8.21 -1.08
C PHE A 51 -2.50 8.02 -0.16
N ALA A 52 -3.35 9.04 -0.03
CA ALA A 52 -4.53 9.07 0.83
C ALA A 52 -5.82 9.07 0.00
N SER A 53 -6.65 8.04 0.14
CA SER A 53 -7.82 7.83 -0.73
C SER A 53 -9.09 7.49 0.03
N TRP A 54 -10.23 7.95 -0.49
CA TRP A 54 -11.58 7.67 0.03
C TRP A 54 -12.17 6.31 -0.38
N ARG A 55 -11.46 5.56 -1.22
CA ARG A 55 -11.81 4.22 -1.72
C ARG A 55 -10.57 3.54 -2.33
N PRO A 56 -10.66 2.26 -2.74
CA PRO A 56 -9.56 1.60 -3.43
C PRO A 56 -9.22 2.18 -4.81
N TYR A 57 -7.93 2.46 -5.01
CA TYR A 57 -7.35 2.85 -6.31
C TYR A 57 -6.14 1.95 -6.64
N PRO A 58 -6.35 0.66 -6.93
CA PRO A 58 -5.26 -0.30 -7.08
C PRO A 58 -4.29 0.05 -8.21
N GLU A 59 -4.75 0.64 -9.31
CA GLU A 59 -3.90 1.06 -10.44
C GLU A 59 -2.99 2.21 -10.06
N ILE A 60 -3.48 3.16 -9.25
CA ILE A 60 -2.68 4.28 -8.73
C ILE A 60 -1.63 3.76 -7.77
N CYS A 61 -2.05 2.92 -6.83
CA CYS A 61 -1.13 2.26 -5.90
C CYS A 61 -0.06 1.45 -6.64
N GLU A 62 -0.42 0.72 -7.71
CA GLU A 62 0.55 -0.01 -8.54
C GLU A 62 1.49 0.92 -9.30
N ALA A 63 0.99 2.05 -9.84
CA ALA A 63 1.81 3.05 -10.50
C ALA A 63 2.81 3.70 -9.54
N ILE A 64 2.37 4.11 -8.35
CA ILE A 64 3.23 4.65 -7.29
C ILE A 64 4.26 3.60 -6.88
N ASP A 65 3.85 2.35 -6.62
CA ASP A 65 4.76 1.27 -6.22
C ASP A 65 5.80 0.95 -7.31
N ASN A 66 5.44 1.08 -8.59
CA ASN A 66 6.37 0.86 -9.71
C ASN A 66 7.38 2.01 -9.80
N TYR A 67 6.93 3.26 -9.70
CA TYR A 67 7.79 4.43 -9.69
C TYR A 67 8.75 4.40 -8.49
N CYS A 68 8.22 4.23 -7.28
CA CYS A 68 9.01 4.19 -6.06
C CYS A 68 10.05 3.07 -6.09
N TYR A 69 9.71 1.90 -6.63
CA TYR A 69 10.66 0.82 -6.81
C TYR A 69 11.78 1.17 -7.80
N ALA A 70 11.45 1.81 -8.94
CA ALA A 70 12.44 2.19 -9.95
C ALA A 70 13.41 3.27 -9.44
N GLU A 71 12.90 4.24 -8.69
CA GLU A 71 13.68 5.38 -8.18
C GLU A 71 14.24 5.15 -6.77
N ASN A 72 14.07 3.95 -6.20
CA ASN A 72 14.47 3.60 -4.84
C ASN A 72 13.89 4.55 -3.76
N LYS A 73 12.63 4.95 -3.93
CA LYS A 73 11.88 5.84 -3.03
C LYS A 73 10.91 5.06 -2.16
N SER A 74 10.58 5.63 -1.02
CA SER A 74 9.61 5.04 -0.09
C SER A 74 8.21 5.58 -0.33
N TRP A 75 7.17 4.82 0.04
CA TRP A 75 5.81 5.33 0.01
C TRP A 75 4.87 4.65 1.01
N THR A 76 3.79 5.31 1.37
CA THR A 76 2.78 4.81 2.31
C THR A 76 1.38 5.01 1.73
N MET A 77 0.53 3.99 1.84
CA MET A 77 -0.89 4.09 1.48
C MET A 77 -1.75 4.40 2.71
N VAL A 78 -2.78 5.21 2.53
CA VAL A 78 -3.89 5.40 3.47
C VAL A 78 -5.18 5.33 2.69
N GLU A 79 -6.08 4.43 3.08
CA GLU A 79 -7.29 4.15 2.31
C GLU A 79 -8.47 3.95 3.25
N LEU A 80 -9.59 4.59 2.95
CA LEU A 80 -10.88 4.29 3.57
C LEU A 80 -11.69 3.42 2.60
N HIS A 81 -11.93 2.15 2.95
CA HIS A 81 -12.77 1.25 2.16
C HIS A 81 -13.92 0.69 3.01
N GLY A 82 -15.13 1.21 2.78
CA GLY A 82 -16.29 0.89 3.60
C GLY A 82 -16.04 1.33 5.05
N GLN A 83 -16.07 0.38 5.99
CA GLN A 83 -15.77 0.65 7.40
C GLN A 83 -14.28 0.48 7.76
N ARG A 84 -13.41 0.18 6.80
CA ARG A 84 -11.99 -0.09 7.07
C ARG A 84 -11.15 1.13 6.72
N LEU A 85 -10.55 1.75 7.73
CA LEU A 85 -9.46 2.69 7.55
C LEU A 85 -8.14 1.92 7.61
N THR A 86 -7.47 1.82 6.46
CA THR A 86 -6.17 1.17 6.33
C THR A 86 -5.08 2.23 6.29
N CYS A 87 -4.07 2.11 7.13
CA CYS A 87 -2.84 2.90 7.11
C CYS A 87 -1.66 1.96 6.90
N GLY A 88 -0.91 2.18 5.83
CA GLY A 88 0.11 1.27 5.31
C GLY A 88 -0.41 0.40 4.15
N PRO A 89 0.45 -0.44 3.57
CA PRO A 89 1.83 -0.66 3.99
C PRO A 89 2.72 0.56 3.68
N THR A 90 3.67 0.83 4.57
CA THR A 90 4.84 1.65 4.22
C THR A 90 5.83 0.76 3.48
N VAL A 91 6.03 1.03 2.20
CA VAL A 91 6.91 0.27 1.33
C VAL A 91 8.23 1.02 1.18
N ILE A 92 9.33 0.31 1.44
CA ILE A 92 10.68 0.76 1.09
C ILE A 92 11.29 -0.29 0.16
N PRO A 93 11.67 0.08 -1.08
CA PRO A 93 12.31 -0.85 -2.01
C PRO A 93 13.53 -1.54 -1.37
N GLY A 94 13.60 -2.87 -1.52
CA GLY A 94 14.67 -3.68 -0.92
C GLY A 94 14.53 -3.93 0.59
N LYS A 95 13.57 -3.32 1.28
CA LYS A 95 13.30 -3.55 2.70
C LYS A 95 11.84 -4.00 2.88
N GLY A 96 11.65 -5.31 3.00
CA GLY A 96 10.32 -5.91 3.22
C GLY A 96 9.50 -6.12 1.95
N ALA A 97 8.18 -6.15 2.13
CA ALA A 97 7.22 -6.46 1.07
C ALA A 97 6.82 -5.23 0.26
N CYS A 98 6.67 -5.40 -1.06
CA CYS A 98 6.05 -4.38 -1.92
C CYS A 98 4.52 -4.39 -1.84
N TYR A 99 3.88 -3.39 -2.44
CA TYR A 99 2.42 -3.33 -2.50
C TYR A 99 1.79 -4.49 -3.26
N SER A 100 2.43 -5.02 -4.31
CA SER A 100 1.92 -6.22 -4.98
C SER A 100 1.86 -7.44 -4.05
N CYS A 101 2.77 -7.55 -3.07
CA CYS A 101 2.69 -8.58 -2.04
C CYS A 101 1.54 -8.31 -1.08
N TYR A 102 1.38 -7.07 -0.63
CA TYR A 102 0.25 -6.65 0.20
C TYR A 102 -1.09 -6.97 -0.48
N LYS A 103 -1.32 -6.52 -1.71
CA LYS A 103 -2.56 -6.75 -2.47
C LYS A 103 -2.90 -8.25 -2.53
N LYS A 104 -1.91 -9.10 -2.81
CA LYS A 104 -2.10 -10.55 -2.85
C LYS A 104 -2.46 -11.12 -1.48
N ARG A 105 -1.75 -10.74 -0.42
CA ARG A 105 -2.03 -11.19 0.96
C ARG A 105 -3.40 -10.71 1.45
N TYR A 106 -3.73 -9.45 1.19
CA TYR A 106 -5.03 -8.86 1.51
C TYR A 106 -6.17 -9.69 0.90
N LEU A 107 -6.09 -10.00 -0.40
CA LEU A 107 -7.10 -10.83 -1.06
C LEU A 107 -7.14 -12.26 -0.50
N SER A 108 -6.00 -12.88 -0.17
CA SER A 108 -5.98 -14.23 0.43
C SER A 108 -6.58 -14.28 1.84
N HIS A 109 -6.55 -13.19 2.59
CA HIS A 109 -7.14 -13.10 3.93
C HIS A 109 -8.54 -12.47 3.93
N HIS A 110 -9.01 -11.96 2.79
CA HIS A 110 -10.33 -11.37 2.70
C HIS A 110 -11.41 -12.45 2.82
N ARG A 111 -12.45 -12.20 3.62
CA ARG A 111 -13.55 -13.16 3.82
C ARG A 111 -14.33 -13.48 2.53
N ALA A 112 -14.36 -12.53 1.60
CA ALA A 112 -15.06 -12.66 0.33
C ALA A 112 -14.24 -11.99 -0.79
N PRO A 113 -13.14 -12.60 -1.25
CA PRO A 113 -12.22 -11.97 -2.20
C PRO A 113 -12.89 -11.68 -3.56
N GLU A 114 -13.82 -12.53 -3.98
CA GLU A 114 -14.56 -12.31 -5.24
C GLU A 114 -15.41 -11.05 -5.21
N ARG A 115 -16.09 -10.79 -4.07
CA ARG A 115 -16.85 -9.54 -3.88
C ARG A 115 -15.94 -8.32 -3.92
N GLU A 116 -14.78 -8.41 -3.29
CA GLU A 116 -13.78 -7.34 -3.26
C GLU A 116 -13.30 -6.98 -4.66
N LEU A 117 -13.02 -7.99 -5.48
CA LEU A 117 -12.62 -7.81 -6.87
C LEU A 117 -13.73 -7.18 -7.71
N VAL A 118 -14.98 -7.61 -7.54
CA VAL A 118 -16.13 -7.02 -8.24
C VAL A 118 -16.30 -5.53 -7.90
N LEU A 119 -16.22 -5.17 -6.61
CA LEU A 119 -16.32 -3.78 -6.16
C LEU A 119 -15.17 -2.93 -6.72
N THR A 120 -13.95 -3.44 -6.62
CA THR A 120 -12.75 -2.76 -7.12
C THR A 120 -12.86 -2.50 -8.63
N ASN A 121 -13.31 -3.49 -9.40
CA ASN A 121 -13.52 -3.35 -10.84
C ASN A 121 -14.65 -2.35 -11.17
N ALA A 122 -15.72 -2.31 -10.37
CA ALA A 122 -16.79 -1.34 -10.53
C ALA A 122 -16.30 0.09 -10.26
N TYR A 123 -15.47 0.29 -9.24
CA TYR A 123 -14.84 1.56 -8.89
C TYR A 123 -13.88 2.06 -9.97
N GLN A 124 -13.14 1.17 -10.64
CA GLN A 124 -12.31 1.54 -11.78
C GLN A 124 -13.15 2.03 -12.97
N LYS A 125 -14.25 1.35 -13.27
CA LYS A 125 -15.14 1.72 -14.39
C LYS A 125 -15.94 2.99 -14.16
N ASN A 126 -16.24 3.30 -12.90
CA ASN A 126 -17.00 4.50 -12.52
C ASN A 126 -16.28 5.25 -11.39
N PRO A 127 -15.56 6.34 -11.70
CA PRO A 127 -14.85 7.14 -10.71
C PRO A 127 -15.75 7.76 -9.63
N ALA A 128 -17.01 8.04 -9.96
CA ALA A 128 -17.99 8.61 -9.02
C ALA A 128 -18.60 7.54 -8.09
N LEU A 129 -18.34 6.26 -8.32
CA LEU A 129 -18.88 5.17 -7.53
C LEU A 129 -18.04 4.92 -6.27
N GLY A 130 -18.68 4.93 -5.10
CA GLY A 130 -18.06 4.58 -3.84
C GLY A 130 -18.89 5.06 -2.65
N PRO A 131 -18.65 4.52 -1.44
CA PRO A 131 -19.28 5.05 -0.24
C PRO A 131 -18.73 6.45 0.05
N GLU A 132 -19.61 7.45 0.05
CA GLU A 132 -19.25 8.79 0.49
C GLU A 132 -19.32 8.92 2.02
N GLY A 133 -18.58 9.90 2.54
CA GLY A 133 -18.63 10.29 3.93
C GLY A 133 -17.44 9.79 4.74
N TYR A 134 -17.06 10.60 5.73
CA TYR A 134 -16.08 10.30 6.76
C TYR A 134 -16.41 11.15 7.99
N CYS A 135 -15.86 10.80 9.14
CA CYS A 135 -15.90 11.67 10.31
C CYS A 135 -14.50 12.18 10.65
N MET A 136 -14.43 13.33 11.31
CA MET A 136 -13.15 13.95 11.68
C MET A 136 -12.20 13.02 12.47
N PRO A 137 -12.69 12.17 13.41
CA PRO A 137 -11.81 11.17 14.04
C PRO A 137 -11.08 10.23 13.07
N MET A 138 -11.70 9.86 11.94
CA MET A 138 -11.02 9.05 10.91
C MET A 138 -9.86 9.83 10.26
N VAL A 139 -10.07 11.12 10.03
CA VAL A 139 -9.04 12.02 9.48
C VAL A 139 -7.89 12.20 10.47
N GLU A 140 -8.18 12.39 11.76
CA GLU A 140 -7.15 12.48 12.81
C GLU A 140 -6.32 11.20 12.91
N LEU A 141 -6.98 10.02 12.90
CA LEU A 141 -6.28 8.73 12.94
C LEU A 141 -5.36 8.55 11.73
N ALA A 142 -5.85 8.87 10.53
CA ALA A 142 -5.10 8.79 9.29
C ALA A 142 -3.91 9.77 9.27
N ALA A 143 -4.15 11.04 9.59
CA ALA A 143 -3.12 12.07 9.62
C ALA A 143 -2.02 11.76 10.64
N THR A 144 -2.40 11.30 11.84
CA THR A 144 -1.45 10.89 12.87
C THR A 144 -0.62 9.68 12.42
N ALA A 145 -1.25 8.68 11.79
CA ALA A 145 -0.54 7.52 11.25
C ALA A 145 0.44 7.90 10.15
N ILE A 146 0.10 8.88 9.30
CA ILE A 146 1.01 9.43 8.31
C ILE A 146 2.19 10.09 9.00
N VAL A 147 1.98 11.07 9.90
CA VAL A 147 3.06 11.76 10.60
C VAL A 147 3.98 10.79 11.36
N ASP A 148 3.40 9.77 11.99
CA ASP A 148 4.13 8.72 12.68
C ASP A 148 5.00 7.89 11.71
N SER A 149 4.44 7.48 10.57
CA SER A 149 5.18 6.76 9.52
C SER A 149 6.34 7.57 8.94
N LEU A 150 6.30 8.90 9.03
CA LEU A 150 7.35 9.77 8.50
C LEU A 150 8.47 10.01 9.49
N THR A 151 8.11 10.23 10.75
CA THR A 151 9.08 10.42 11.83
C THR A 151 9.83 9.14 12.15
N ARG A 152 9.21 7.97 11.93
CA ARG A 152 9.77 6.65 12.27
C ARG A 152 9.74 5.69 11.08
N LEU A 153 10.07 6.17 9.88
CA LEU A 153 9.90 5.44 8.62
C LEU A 153 10.43 4.00 8.62
N THR A 154 11.61 3.76 9.19
CA THR A 154 12.19 2.41 9.29
C THR A 154 11.40 1.47 10.18
N ASP A 155 10.70 1.99 11.20
CA ASP A 155 9.88 1.20 12.10
C ASP A 155 8.56 0.77 11.46
N HIS A 156 8.12 1.47 10.40
CA HIS A 156 6.85 1.23 9.73
C HIS A 156 6.97 0.35 8.48
N VAL A 157 8.19 -0.04 8.08
CA VAL A 157 8.43 -0.87 6.90
C VAL A 157 7.56 -2.13 6.94
N GLY A 158 6.74 -2.31 5.91
CA GLY A 158 5.83 -3.45 5.76
C GLY A 158 4.67 -3.46 6.76
N LYS A 159 4.58 -2.53 7.71
CA LYS A 159 3.49 -2.50 8.70
C LYS A 159 2.21 -1.97 8.08
N VAL A 160 1.11 -2.61 8.45
CA VAL A 160 -0.25 -2.19 8.11
C VAL A 160 -1.08 -2.15 9.38
N ARG A 161 -1.80 -1.04 9.57
CA ARG A 161 -2.82 -0.87 10.60
C ARG A 161 -4.17 -0.77 9.91
N VAL A 162 -5.13 -1.58 10.34
CA VAL A 162 -6.51 -1.54 9.86
C VAL A 162 -7.41 -1.23 11.04
N VAL A 163 -8.15 -0.13 10.96
CA VAL A 163 -9.15 0.26 11.94
C VAL A 163 -10.53 -0.02 11.36
N ASP A 164 -11.31 -0.85 12.04
CA ASP A 164 -12.75 -0.94 11.81
C ASP A 164 -13.40 0.27 12.48
N VAL A 165 -13.79 1.26 11.68
CA VAL A 165 -14.29 2.55 12.17
C VAL A 165 -15.70 2.47 12.75
N LEU A 166 -16.43 1.37 12.50
CA LEU A 166 -17.74 1.12 13.08
C LEU A 166 -17.64 0.19 14.30
N GLY A 167 -16.82 -0.85 14.22
CA GLY A 167 -16.63 -1.85 15.27
C GLY A 167 -15.58 -1.49 16.33
N GLY A 168 -14.77 -0.45 16.09
CA GLY A 168 -13.70 0.00 17.00
C GLY A 168 -12.50 -0.96 17.10
N THR A 169 -12.46 -2.02 16.30
CA THR A 169 -11.36 -3.00 16.32
C THR A 169 -10.16 -2.44 15.56
N VAL A 170 -8.97 -2.56 16.16
CA VAL A 170 -7.70 -2.20 15.51
C VAL A 170 -6.89 -3.47 15.30
N ILE A 171 -6.46 -3.70 14.08
CA ILE A 171 -5.60 -4.81 13.69
C ILE A 171 -4.30 -4.21 13.18
N GLU A 172 -3.18 -4.63 13.76
CA GLU A 172 -1.85 -4.33 13.25
C GLU A 172 -1.19 -5.61 12.77
N GLY A 173 -0.50 -5.52 11.65
CA GLY A 173 0.24 -6.63 11.08
C GLY A 173 1.41 -6.16 10.24
N GLU A 174 2.23 -7.12 9.84
CA GLU A 174 3.33 -6.90 8.91
C GLU A 174 3.09 -7.71 7.65
N VAL A 175 3.27 -7.08 6.49
CA VAL A 175 3.08 -7.72 5.21
C VAL A 175 4.28 -8.62 4.91
N ILE A 176 4.01 -9.92 4.87
CA ILE A 176 5.03 -10.91 4.49
C ILE A 176 5.19 -10.96 2.98
N GLY A 177 6.42 -10.69 2.53
CA GLY A 177 6.82 -10.76 1.13
C GLY A 177 6.56 -12.13 0.52
N ILE A 178 6.18 -12.14 -0.75
CA ILE A 178 6.00 -13.37 -1.51
C ILE A 178 7.33 -13.73 -2.16
N HIS A 179 7.86 -14.92 -1.89
CA HIS A 179 9.17 -15.35 -2.38
C HIS A 179 9.34 -15.20 -3.90
N ALA A 180 8.30 -15.53 -4.68
CA ALA A 180 8.30 -15.42 -6.14
C ALA A 180 7.75 -14.07 -6.66
N CYS A 181 7.78 -13.01 -5.84
CA CYS A 181 7.38 -11.69 -6.30
C CYS A 181 8.35 -11.18 -7.37
N LYS A 182 7.83 -10.78 -8.53
CA LYS A 182 8.64 -10.21 -9.63
C LYS A 182 9.36 -8.90 -9.26
N LYS A 183 8.88 -8.21 -8.21
CA LYS A 183 9.40 -6.92 -7.74
C LYS A 183 10.35 -7.07 -6.55
N CYS A 184 9.83 -7.44 -5.38
CA CYS A 184 10.62 -7.54 -4.15
C CYS A 184 11.07 -8.97 -3.81
N GLY A 185 10.69 -9.96 -4.62
CA GLY A 185 11.10 -11.34 -4.41
C GLY A 185 12.56 -11.52 -4.78
N GLU A 186 13.20 -12.48 -4.14
CA GLU A 186 14.57 -12.86 -4.49
C GLU A 186 14.60 -13.30 -5.95
N LYS A 187 15.43 -12.64 -6.79
CA LYS A 187 15.61 -13.01 -8.18
C LYS A 187 16.39 -14.33 -8.24
N ARG A 188 15.66 -15.43 -8.17
CA ARG A 188 16.22 -16.78 -8.19
C ARG A 188 16.37 -17.24 -9.62
N THR A 189 17.56 -17.73 -9.96
CA THR A 189 17.88 -18.34 -11.25
C THR A 189 17.48 -19.81 -11.31
N THR A 190 17.47 -20.50 -10.17
CA THR A 190 17.17 -21.92 -10.06
C THR A 190 15.67 -22.20 -9.85
N PRO A 191 15.05 -23.13 -10.60
CA PRO A 191 13.68 -23.58 -10.38
C PRO A 191 13.37 -24.04 -8.95
N SER A 192 12.11 -23.93 -8.54
CA SER A 192 11.68 -24.28 -7.17
C SER A 192 11.86 -25.76 -6.82
N HIS A 193 11.67 -26.66 -7.79
CA HIS A 193 11.77 -28.10 -7.57
C HIS A 193 13.21 -28.54 -7.34
N GLU A 194 14.17 -28.02 -8.12
CA GLU A 194 15.60 -28.29 -7.94
C GLU A 194 16.07 -27.89 -6.53
N ARG A 195 15.67 -26.71 -6.05
CA ARG A 195 16.04 -26.24 -4.70
C ARG A 195 15.41 -27.06 -3.58
N PHE A 196 14.18 -27.52 -3.78
CA PHE A 196 13.52 -28.41 -2.83
C PHE A 196 14.31 -29.70 -2.74
N THR A 197 14.61 -30.34 -3.87
CA THR A 197 15.37 -31.60 -3.91
C THR A 197 16.80 -31.45 -3.39
N GLU A 198 17.52 -30.38 -3.74
CA GLU A 198 18.89 -30.12 -3.28
C GLU A 198 19.00 -30.07 -1.75
N LYS A 199 18.01 -29.48 -1.08
CA LYS A 199 17.98 -29.39 0.38
C LYS A 199 17.39 -30.62 1.05
N LEU A 200 16.49 -31.32 0.36
CA LEU A 200 15.80 -32.48 0.91
C LEU A 200 16.67 -33.74 0.87
N ILE A 201 17.52 -33.89 -0.16
CA ILE A 201 18.36 -35.09 -0.36
C ILE A 201 19.31 -35.34 0.82
N PRO A 202 20.06 -34.34 1.33
CA PRO A 202 20.95 -34.54 2.48
C PRO A 202 20.20 -34.93 3.76
N GLU A 203 19.03 -34.32 4.01
CA GLU A 203 18.26 -34.61 5.24
C GLU A 203 17.49 -35.93 5.15
N LEU A 204 17.04 -36.32 3.94
CA LEU A 204 16.49 -37.65 3.72
C LEU A 204 17.52 -38.76 3.94
N ALA A 205 18.79 -38.50 3.61
CA ALA A 205 19.86 -39.46 3.87
C ALA A 205 20.07 -39.68 5.39
N GLU A 206 20.02 -38.63 6.21
CA GLU A 206 20.10 -38.75 7.67
C GLU A 206 18.92 -39.49 8.32
N VAL A 207 17.72 -39.43 7.72
CA VAL A 207 16.50 -40.09 8.26
C VAL A 207 16.39 -41.55 7.83
N LEU A 208 17.05 -41.93 6.72
CA LEU A 208 16.98 -43.27 6.14
C LEU A 208 18.17 -44.18 6.51
N GLU A 209 19.16 -43.66 7.23
CA GLU A 209 20.23 -44.43 7.91
C GLU A 209 19.86 -44.79 9.35
#